data_AF-A0A8C5LT26-F1
#
_entry.id   AF-A0A8C5LT26-F1
#
_cell.length_a   1.000
_cell.length_b   1.000
_cell.length_c   1.000
_cell.angle_alpha   90.00
_cell.angle_beta   90.00
_cell.angle_gamma   90.00
#
_symmetry.space_group_name_H-M   'P 1'
#
loop_
_entity.id
_entity.type
_entity.pdbx_description
1 polymer ?
#
loop_
_entity_poly.entity_id
_entity_poly.type
_entity_poly.pdbx_seq_one_letter_code
_entity_poly.pdbx_strand_id
1 'polypeptide(L)'
;TQRPLWLPLFLEYLTLNVKIHAHPTPAVMANLPPGDPKLVSQIVNHLKSQGLFDQFRRDCLADVDTKPAYQNLRQRVDNFVTNHLASHTWSPHLNKNQLRNNIRQQVLKSGMLESGIDRIISQVVDPKINHTFRPQVEKVVQEFLATLNNKEDAYPSSPYSVCS
;
A
#
# COMPACT_ATOMS: atom_id res chain seq x y z
N THR A 1 12.47 -12.50 -1.65
CA THR A 1 12.06 -11.07 -1.56
C THR A 1 10.68 -11.02 -0.93
N GLN A 2 10.60 -10.83 0.39
CA GLN A 2 9.30 -10.83 1.08
C GLN A 2 8.47 -9.64 0.59
N ARG A 3 7.32 -9.95 -0.03
CA ARG A 3 6.34 -8.93 -0.40
C ARG A 3 5.84 -8.29 0.90
N PRO A 4 5.93 -6.95 1.06
CA PRO A 4 5.41 -6.31 2.25
C PRO A 4 3.90 -6.56 2.34
N LEU A 5 3.45 -7.13 3.46
CA LEU A 5 2.04 -7.42 3.80
C LEU A 5 1.14 -6.17 3.76
N TRP A 6 1.75 -5.00 3.62
CA TRP A 6 1.15 -3.70 3.40
C TRP A 6 0.54 -3.50 2.02
N LEU A 7 1.09 -4.15 0.98
CA LEU A 7 0.60 -3.96 -0.40
C LEU A 7 -0.81 -4.55 -0.60
N PRO A 8 -1.13 -5.75 -0.08
CA PRO A 8 -2.49 -6.27 -0.09
C PRO A 8 -3.46 -5.37 0.68
N LEU A 9 -3.12 -4.95 1.91
CA LEU A 9 -3.98 -4.09 2.73
C LEU A 9 -4.16 -2.69 2.14
N PHE A 10 -3.13 -2.12 1.50
CA PHE A 10 -3.21 -0.85 0.79
C PHE A 10 -4.02 -0.96 -0.50
N LEU A 11 -3.89 -2.08 -1.23
CA LEU A 11 -4.73 -2.38 -2.38
C LEU A 11 -6.17 -2.67 -1.96
N GLU A 12 -6.41 -3.35 -0.84
CA GLU A 12 -7.74 -3.55 -0.26
C GLU A 12 -8.34 -2.22 0.18
N TYR A 13 -7.56 -1.38 0.87
CA TYR A 13 -7.97 -0.04 1.30
C TYR A 13 -8.26 0.87 0.10
N LEU A 14 -7.41 0.86 -0.94
CA LEU A 14 -7.67 1.57 -2.20
C LEU A 14 -8.90 0.98 -2.91
N THR A 15 -9.04 -0.33 -2.98
CA THR A 15 -10.19 -0.98 -3.64
C THR A 15 -11.49 -0.74 -2.90
N LEU A 16 -11.46 -0.68 -1.56
CA LEU A 16 -12.60 -0.40 -0.69
C LEU A 16 -12.95 1.10 -0.68
N ASN A 17 -11.97 2.03 -0.71
CA ASN A 17 -12.24 3.47 -0.66
C ASN A 17 -12.40 4.15 -2.02
N VAL A 18 -11.76 3.66 -3.09
CA VAL A 18 -12.04 4.12 -4.47
C VAL A 18 -13.47 3.75 -4.88
N LYS A 19 -14.03 2.68 -4.31
CA LYS A 19 -15.44 2.29 -4.51
C LYS A 19 -16.47 3.24 -3.89
N ILE A 20 -16.08 4.16 -3.00
CA ILE A 20 -17.04 4.95 -2.20
C ILE A 20 -17.21 6.41 -2.70
N HIS A 21 -16.37 6.96 -3.58
CA HIS A 21 -16.56 8.35 -4.04
C HIS A 21 -16.36 8.61 -5.55
N ALA A 22 -16.34 7.58 -6.39
CA ALA A 22 -16.49 7.79 -7.83
C ALA A 22 -17.97 8.03 -8.14
N HIS A 23 -18.42 9.29 -8.06
CA HIS A 23 -19.60 9.71 -8.81
C HIS A 23 -19.28 9.53 -10.30
N PRO A 24 -19.98 8.66 -11.03
CA PRO A 24 -19.66 8.39 -12.42
C PRO A 24 -20.15 9.55 -13.29
N THR A 25 -19.23 10.19 -14.02
CA THR A 25 -19.62 11.02 -15.17
C THR A 25 -20.14 10.12 -16.30
N PRO A 26 -21.27 10.43 -16.96
CA PRO A 26 -22.03 9.44 -17.75
C PRO A 26 -21.46 8.99 -19.10
N ALA A 27 -20.23 9.33 -19.48
CA ALA A 27 -19.83 9.27 -20.90
C ALA A 27 -18.79 8.20 -21.30
N VAL A 28 -18.24 7.37 -20.40
CA VAL A 28 -17.06 6.52 -20.73
C VAL A 28 -17.19 5.04 -20.32
N MET A 29 -18.40 4.52 -20.13
CA MET A 29 -18.60 3.08 -19.78
C MET A 29 -19.21 2.26 -20.92
N ALA A 30 -18.95 2.61 -22.18
CA ALA A 30 -19.68 1.98 -23.28
C ALA A 30 -19.18 0.57 -23.67
N ASN A 31 -17.99 0.11 -23.27
CA ASN A 31 -17.53 -1.24 -23.66
C ASN A 31 -16.81 -2.10 -22.61
N LEU A 32 -16.59 -1.63 -21.38
CA LEU A 32 -16.19 -2.48 -20.25
C LEU A 32 -16.94 -2.04 -18.98
N PRO A 33 -17.58 -2.96 -18.25
CA PRO A 33 -18.32 -2.59 -17.05
C PRO A 33 -17.36 -2.03 -15.98
N PRO A 34 -17.75 -0.95 -15.28
CA PRO A 34 -16.97 -0.42 -14.17
C PRO A 34 -16.71 -1.52 -13.14
N GLY A 35 -15.44 -1.82 -12.89
CA GLY A 35 -15.04 -2.90 -11.98
C GLY A 35 -14.78 -4.26 -12.64
N ASP A 36 -14.62 -4.34 -13.97
CA ASP A 36 -14.05 -5.53 -14.63
C ASP A 36 -12.67 -5.86 -14.01
N PRO A 37 -12.49 -7.07 -13.46
CA PRO A 37 -11.21 -7.52 -12.91
C PRO A 37 -10.01 -7.36 -13.86
N LYS A 38 -10.23 -7.48 -15.18
CA LYS A 38 -9.16 -7.32 -16.18
C LYS A 38 -8.71 -5.87 -16.29
N LEU A 39 -9.64 -4.92 -16.34
CA LEU A 39 -9.33 -3.49 -16.39
C LEU A 39 -8.65 -3.03 -15.10
N VAL A 40 -9.14 -3.49 -13.94
CA VAL A 40 -8.49 -3.23 -12.64
C VAL A 40 -7.05 -3.74 -12.64
N SER A 41 -6.81 -4.95 -13.15
CA SER A 41 -5.46 -5.51 -13.27
C SER A 41 -4.55 -4.68 -14.17
N GLN A 42 -5.04 -4.24 -15.33
CA GLN A 42 -4.29 -3.38 -16.25
C GLN A 42 -3.94 -2.03 -15.62
N ILE A 43 -4.88 -1.38 -14.95
CA ILE A 43 -4.67 -0.12 -14.23
C ILE A 43 -3.61 -0.31 -13.14
N VAL A 44 -3.74 -1.34 -12.29
CA VAL A 44 -2.77 -1.61 -11.22
C VAL A 44 -1.38 -1.89 -11.79
N ASN A 45 -1.28 -2.59 -12.92
CA ASN A 45 0.00 -2.82 -13.58
C ASN A 45 0.59 -1.53 -14.15
N HIS A 46 -0.23 -0.65 -14.69
CA HIS A 46 0.21 0.67 -15.15
C HIS A 46 0.71 1.55 -13.99
N LEU A 47 -0.01 1.60 -12.86
CA LEU A 47 0.44 2.30 -11.65
C LEU A 47 1.79 1.77 -11.14
N LYS A 48 2.01 0.45 -11.22
CA LYS A 48 3.30 -0.18 -10.90
C LYS A 48 4.40 0.23 -11.88
N SER A 49 4.13 0.21 -13.19
CA SER A 49 5.14 0.56 -14.19
C SER A 49 5.55 2.04 -14.15
N GLN A 50 4.66 2.92 -13.67
CA GLN A 50 4.96 4.33 -13.39
C GLN A 50 5.74 4.53 -12.07
N GLY A 51 6.04 3.46 -11.30
CA GLY A 51 6.76 3.55 -10.04
C GLY A 51 5.97 4.23 -8.90
N LEU A 52 4.65 4.36 -9.05
CA LEU A 52 3.83 5.15 -8.13
C LEU A 52 3.77 4.55 -6.72
N PHE A 53 3.67 3.23 -6.62
CA PHE A 53 3.69 2.53 -5.32
C PHE A 53 5.05 2.70 -4.59
N ASP A 54 6.15 2.74 -5.34
CA ASP A 54 7.47 2.98 -4.75
C ASP A 54 7.62 4.42 -4.27
N GLN A 55 7.03 5.39 -4.99
CA GLN A 55 6.97 6.77 -4.54
C GLN A 55 6.17 6.90 -3.24
N PHE A 56 4.97 6.33 -3.16
CA PHE A 56 4.17 6.35 -1.93
C PHE A 56 4.89 5.70 -0.76
N ARG A 57 5.57 4.58 -0.99
CA ARG A 57 6.40 3.93 0.03
C ARG A 57 7.51 4.86 0.52
N ARG A 58 8.24 5.54 -0.37
CA ARG A 58 9.28 6.50 0.00
C ARG A 58 8.70 7.68 0.78
N ASP A 59 7.58 8.24 0.30
CA ASP A 59 6.91 9.37 0.94
C ASP A 59 6.46 9.00 2.35
N CYS A 60 5.90 7.81 2.56
CA CYS A 60 5.59 7.30 3.89
C CYS A 60 6.84 7.18 4.76
N LEU A 61 7.94 6.64 4.24
CA LEU A 61 9.16 6.41 5.02
C LEU A 61 9.92 7.68 5.37
N ALA A 62 9.78 8.74 4.59
CA ALA A 62 10.58 9.97 4.71
C ALA A 62 10.49 10.65 6.08
N ASP A 63 9.37 10.51 6.79
CA ASP A 63 9.12 11.20 8.06
C ASP A 63 8.61 10.29 9.19
N VAL A 64 8.59 8.96 9.00
CA VAL A 64 8.08 7.99 10.00
C VAL A 64 8.80 8.10 11.34
N ASP A 65 10.12 8.25 11.33
CA ASP A 65 10.97 8.27 12.52
C ASP A 65 10.76 9.51 13.40
N THR A 66 10.30 10.59 12.79
CA THR A 66 9.90 11.83 13.49
C THR A 66 8.51 11.76 14.10
N LYS A 67 7.66 10.78 13.69
CA LYS A 67 6.29 10.68 14.20
C LYS A 67 6.26 10.14 15.64
N PRO A 68 5.42 10.70 16.51
CA PRO A 68 5.31 10.24 17.89
C PRO A 68 4.86 8.78 17.98
N ALA A 69 4.00 8.29 17.08
CA ALA A 69 3.60 6.87 17.09
C ALA A 69 4.79 5.90 16.94
N TYR A 70 5.70 6.18 16.01
CA TYR A 70 6.89 5.35 15.79
C TYR A 70 7.85 5.43 16.97
N GLN A 71 8.12 6.64 17.46
CA GLN A 71 9.01 6.87 18.60
C GLN A 71 8.51 6.16 19.86
N ASN A 72 7.21 6.25 20.13
CA ASN A 72 6.57 5.56 21.25
C ASN A 72 6.67 4.04 21.11
N LEU A 73 6.44 3.49 19.92
CA LEU A 73 6.57 2.05 19.68
C LEU A 73 8.02 1.60 19.91
N ARG A 74 8.99 2.31 19.33
CA ARG A 74 10.42 2.03 19.50
C ARG A 74 10.79 2.01 20.98
N GLN A 75 10.40 3.05 21.74
CA GLN A 75 10.67 3.11 23.17
C GLN A 75 10.03 1.95 23.94
N ARG A 76 8.78 1.57 23.62
CA ARG A 76 8.11 0.43 24.27
C ARG A 76 8.83 -0.89 24.02
N VAL A 77 9.30 -1.12 22.78
CA VAL A 77 10.08 -2.32 22.44
C VAL A 77 11.43 -2.31 23.15
N ASP A 78 12.14 -1.19 23.15
CA ASP A 78 13.44 -1.05 23.82
C ASP A 78 13.32 -1.30 25.34
N ASN A 79 12.29 -0.71 25.97
CA ASN A 79 11.99 -0.93 27.38
C ASN A 79 11.62 -2.39 27.67
N PHE A 80 10.83 -3.03 26.80
CA PHE A 80 10.47 -4.44 26.93
C PHE A 80 11.70 -5.33 26.92
N VAL A 81 12.59 -5.15 25.95
CA VAL A 81 13.83 -5.93 25.82
C VAL A 81 14.73 -5.69 27.04
N THR A 82 14.90 -4.43 27.46
CA THR A 82 15.72 -4.07 28.62
C THR A 82 15.22 -4.74 29.90
N ASN A 83 13.92 -4.65 30.17
CA ASN A 83 13.31 -5.29 31.35
C ASN A 83 13.42 -6.81 31.30
N HIS A 84 13.24 -7.41 30.12
CA HIS A 84 13.36 -8.86 29.95
C HIS A 84 14.80 -9.36 30.10
N LEU A 85 15.78 -8.59 29.65
CA LEU A 85 17.19 -8.92 29.86
C LEU A 85 17.62 -8.71 31.32
N ALA A 86 17.08 -7.70 32.00
CA ALA A 86 17.36 -7.46 33.41
C ALA A 86 16.90 -8.61 34.34
N SER A 87 15.86 -9.36 33.96
CA SER A 87 15.41 -10.55 34.69
C SER A 87 16.23 -11.81 34.38
N HIS A 88 17.16 -11.75 33.44
CA HIS A 88 18.01 -12.87 33.04
C HIS A 88 19.46 -12.66 33.49
N THR A 89 19.98 -13.57 34.30
CA THR A 89 21.39 -13.57 34.68
C THR A 89 22.26 -14.09 33.54
N TRP A 90 23.30 -13.35 33.19
CA TRP A 90 24.29 -13.81 32.23
C TRP A 90 25.02 -15.07 32.74
N SER A 91 25.28 -16.01 31.84
CA SER A 91 26.07 -17.22 32.10
C SER A 91 26.84 -17.62 30.84
N PRO A 92 28.06 -18.18 30.96
CA PRO A 92 28.83 -18.65 29.80
C PRO A 92 28.11 -19.76 29.00
N HIS A 93 27.18 -20.48 29.63
CA HIS A 93 26.38 -21.54 29.00
C HIS A 93 24.98 -21.05 28.54
N LEU A 94 24.70 -19.76 28.66
CA LEU A 94 23.39 -19.21 28.31
C LEU A 94 23.11 -19.42 26.81
N ASN A 95 22.00 -20.10 26.50
CA ASN A 95 21.55 -20.25 25.13
C ASN A 95 20.96 -18.93 24.60
N LYS A 96 21.82 -18.11 24.00
CA LYS A 96 21.46 -16.81 23.43
C LYS A 96 20.37 -16.91 22.35
N ASN A 97 20.34 -18.00 21.59
CA ASN A 97 19.33 -18.22 20.55
C ASN A 97 17.94 -18.44 21.14
N GLN A 98 17.86 -19.26 22.20
CA GLN A 98 16.61 -19.50 22.92
C GLN A 98 16.12 -18.22 23.60
N LEU A 99 17.00 -17.45 24.23
CA LEU A 99 16.64 -16.15 24.82
C LEU A 99 16.11 -15.17 23.76
N ARG A 100 16.83 -15.01 22.64
CA ARG A 100 16.38 -14.17 21.52
C ARG A 100 15.02 -14.63 20.97
N ASN A 101 14.79 -15.94 20.89
CA ASN A 101 13.50 -16.47 20.46
C ASN A 101 12.40 -16.19 21.48
N ASN A 102 12.67 -16.35 22.77
CA ASN A 102 11.72 -16.04 23.83
C ASN A 102 11.31 -14.57 23.77
N ILE A 103 12.28 -13.64 23.72
CA ILE A 103 12.02 -12.20 23.58
C ILE A 103 11.15 -11.92 22.35
N ARG A 104 11.52 -12.45 21.18
CA ARG A 104 10.72 -12.27 19.96
C ARG A 104 9.27 -12.75 20.14
N GLN A 105 9.08 -13.94 20.70
CA GLN A 105 7.75 -14.51 20.91
C GLN A 105 6.94 -13.71 21.92
N GLN A 106 7.55 -13.21 23.00
CA GLN A 106 6.83 -12.41 23.98
C GLN A 106 6.46 -11.01 23.45
N VAL A 107 7.34 -10.38 22.66
CA VAL A 107 7.00 -9.12 21.96
C VAL A 107 5.80 -9.34 21.05
N LEU A 108 5.77 -10.42 20.26
CA LEU A 108 4.62 -10.74 19.40
C LEU A 108 3.35 -10.99 20.21
N LYS A 109 3.42 -11.81 21.27
CA LYS A 109 2.27 -12.13 22.13
C LYS A 109 1.73 -10.92 22.90
N SER A 110 2.55 -9.91 23.16
CA SER A 110 2.12 -8.70 23.88
C SER A 110 1.15 -7.82 23.10
N GLY A 111 1.00 -8.02 21.79
CA GLY A 111 0.20 -7.17 20.91
C GLY A 111 0.74 -5.75 20.69
N MET A 112 1.89 -5.40 21.30
CA MET A 112 2.42 -4.02 21.21
C MET A 112 2.82 -3.63 19.79
N LEU A 113 3.29 -4.58 18.98
CA LEU A 113 3.68 -4.34 17.60
C LEU A 113 2.46 -4.07 16.73
N GLU A 114 1.41 -4.89 16.83
CA GLU A 114 0.16 -4.72 16.08
C GLU A 114 -0.47 -3.36 16.39
N SER A 115 -0.70 -3.05 17.67
CA SER A 115 -1.25 -1.76 18.08
C SER A 115 -0.34 -0.57 17.73
N GLY A 116 0.97 -0.76 17.79
CA GLY A 116 1.95 0.27 17.41
C GLY A 116 1.93 0.54 15.91
N ILE A 117 1.81 -0.51 15.10
CA ILE A 117 1.70 -0.45 13.65
C ILE A 117 0.44 0.33 13.27
N ASP A 118 -0.72 0.00 13.82
CA ASP A 118 -1.98 0.72 13.52
C ASP A 118 -1.87 2.23 13.81
N ARG A 119 -1.23 2.59 14.92
CA ARG A 119 -0.99 4.01 15.26
C ARG A 119 -0.05 4.70 14.28
N ILE A 120 0.96 3.99 13.76
CA ILE A 120 1.86 4.50 12.73
C ILE A 120 1.08 4.73 11.43
N ILE A 121 0.19 3.80 11.05
CA ILE A 121 -0.68 3.94 9.87
C ILE A 121 -1.49 5.24 9.98
N SER A 122 -2.16 5.44 11.11
CA SER A 122 -3.01 6.61 11.30
C SER A 122 -2.26 7.94 11.30
N GLN A 123 -0.97 7.96 11.63
CA GLN A 123 -0.19 9.20 11.64
C GLN A 123 0.60 9.44 10.35
N VAL A 124 0.96 8.39 9.63
CA VAL A 124 1.85 8.47 8.45
C VAL A 124 1.07 8.33 7.16
N VAL A 125 0.19 7.34 7.11
CA VAL A 125 -0.49 6.91 5.88
C VAL A 125 -1.79 7.68 5.73
N ASP A 126 -2.67 7.65 6.74
CA ASP A 126 -4.02 8.24 6.67
C ASP A 126 -4.03 9.71 6.21
N PRO A 127 -3.15 10.60 6.71
CA PRO A 127 -3.13 12.00 6.27
C PRO A 127 -2.76 12.17 4.78
N LYS A 128 -2.01 11.21 4.22
CA LYS A 128 -1.53 11.25 2.82
C LYS A 128 -2.54 10.68 1.84
N ILE A 129 -3.55 9.93 2.32
CA ILE A 129 -4.52 9.22 1.46
C ILE A 129 -5.28 10.19 0.56
N ASN A 130 -5.97 11.18 1.14
CA ASN A 130 -6.83 12.08 0.37
C ASN A 130 -6.05 13.23 -0.30
N HIS A 131 -4.93 13.65 0.28
CA HIS A 131 -4.20 14.83 -0.20
C HIS A 131 -3.01 14.50 -1.11
N THR A 132 -2.51 13.27 -1.09
CA THR A 132 -1.31 12.88 -1.86
C THR A 132 -1.59 11.67 -2.73
N PHE A 133 -2.02 10.54 -2.14
CA PHE A 133 -2.14 9.28 -2.88
C PHE A 133 -3.31 9.31 -3.86
N ARG A 134 -4.49 9.69 -3.40
CA ARG A 134 -5.70 9.71 -4.23
C ARG A 134 -5.55 10.62 -5.45
N PRO A 135 -5.12 11.89 -5.35
CA PRO A 135 -4.94 12.75 -6.52
C PRO A 135 -3.92 12.19 -7.53
N GLN A 136 -2.82 11.60 -7.05
CA GLN A 136 -1.81 11.01 -7.94
C GLN A 136 -2.31 9.73 -8.63
N VAL A 137 -3.04 8.87 -7.91
CA VAL A 137 -3.66 7.68 -8.51
C VAL A 137 -4.70 8.10 -9.54
N GLU A 138 -5.61 9.03 -9.20
CA GLU A 138 -6.64 9.52 -10.11
C GLU A 138 -6.03 10.11 -11.39
N LYS A 139 -4.98 10.91 -11.27
CA LYS A 139 -4.24 11.45 -12.42
C LYS A 139 -3.71 10.35 -13.35
N VAL A 140 -2.97 9.38 -12.80
CA VAL A 140 -2.38 8.30 -13.62
C VAL A 140 -3.45 7.39 -14.24
N VAL A 141 -4.56 7.17 -13.53
CA VAL A 141 -5.70 6.41 -14.07
C VAL A 141 -6.35 7.16 -15.23
N GLN A 142 -6.60 8.47 -15.08
CA GLN A 142 -7.17 9.29 -16.15
C GLN A 142 -6.27 9.32 -17.39
N GLU A 143 -4.96 9.48 -17.21
CA GLU A 143 -3.97 9.42 -18.29
C GLU A 143 -4.02 8.05 -19.00
N PHE A 144 -4.04 6.95 -18.25
CA PHE A 144 -4.15 5.60 -18.80
C PHE A 144 -5.42 5.42 -19.63
N LEU A 145 -6.58 5.81 -19.10
CA LEU A 145 -7.86 5.69 -19.81
C LEU A 145 -7.90 6.55 -21.07
N ALA A 146 -7.33 7.77 -21.04
CA ALA A 146 -7.20 8.60 -22.22
C ALA A 146 -6.36 7.91 -23.31
N THR A 147 -5.28 7.22 -22.93
CA THR A 147 -4.46 6.47 -23.91
C THR A 147 -5.17 5.26 -24.52
N LEU A 148 -6.14 4.66 -23.80
CA LEU A 148 -6.97 3.60 -24.36
C LEU A 148 -7.96 4.17 -25.38
N ASN A 149 -8.61 5.30 -25.05
CA ASN A 149 -9.61 5.93 -25.91
C ASN A 149 -9.00 6.40 -27.26
N ASN A 150 -7.80 6.99 -27.23
CA ASN A 150 -7.10 7.41 -28.45
C ASN A 150 -6.58 6.25 -29.34
N LYS A 151 -6.56 5.01 -28.82
CA LYS A 151 -6.15 3.84 -29.60
C LYS A 151 -7.31 3.19 -30.34
N GLU A 152 -8.54 3.46 -29.94
CA GLU A 152 -9.75 2.93 -30.61
C GLU A 152 -10.04 3.70 -31.92
N ASP A 153 -9.61 4.96 -32.03
CA ASP A 153 -9.71 5.77 -33.27
C ASP A 153 -8.59 5.51 -34.30
N ALA A 154 -7.61 4.66 -33.98
CA ALA A 154 -6.47 4.37 -34.85
C ALA A 154 -6.64 3.09 -35.69
N TYR A 155 -7.82 2.46 -35.69
CA TYR A 155 -8.15 1.42 -36.66
C TYR A 155 -8.74 2.08 -37.92
N PRO A 156 -8.05 2.05 -39.08
CA PRO A 156 -8.64 2.54 -40.31
C PRO A 156 -9.88 1.71 -40.61
N SER A 157 -11.03 2.38 -40.70
CA SER A 157 -12.24 1.86 -41.29
C SER A 157 -11.88 1.21 -42.63
N SER A 158 -12.02 -0.13 -42.69
CA SER A 158 -11.85 -0.91 -43.90
C SER A 158 -12.75 -0.34 -45.02
N PRO A 159 -12.19 0.14 -46.14
CA PRO A 159 -12.98 0.62 -47.26
C PRO A 159 -13.34 -0.57 -48.14
N TYR A 160 -14.33 -1.37 -47.73
CA TYR A 160 -15.01 -2.27 -48.66
C TYR A 160 -16.51 -2.12 -48.52
N SER A 161 -17.04 -1.11 -49.21
CA SER A 161 -18.38 -1.16 -49.79
C SER A 161 -18.38 -0.45 -51.15
N VAL A 162 -18.87 -1.21 -52.13
CA VAL A 162 -19.35 -0.86 -53.48
C VAL A 162 -18.34 -0.73 -54.63
N CYS A 163 -18.38 -1.73 -55.52
CA CYS A 163 -18.66 -1.66 -56.98
C CYS A 163 -18.97 -3.13 -57.41
N SER A 164 -20.00 -3.53 -58.16
CA SER A 164 -21.04 -2.90 -59.00
C SER A 164 -22.27 -3.81 -59.00
#